data_AF-A0A3A0DDW3-F1
#
_entry.id   AF-A0A3A0DDW3-F1
#
_cell.length_a   1.000
_cell.length_b   1.000
_cell.length_c   1.000
_cell.angle_alpha   90.00
_cell.angle_beta   90.00
_cell.angle_gamma   90.00
#
_symmetry.space_group_name_H-M   'P 1'
#
loop_
_entity.id
_entity.type
_entity.pdbx_description
1 polymer ?
#
loop_
_entity_poly.entity_id
_entity_poly.type
_entity_poly.pdbx_seq_one_letter_code
_entity_poly.pdbx_strand_id
1 'polypeptide(L)'
;MKPIDAILAGRGILDSIMAPAGFRFEPPAGGESSGGPYAEAAYVRGDRRLKFSYRFALGDVEYRIGDAALDHIAYMRLLGAYPKCAFASFSREEPMAGFEALRDDLAAFAGDFLNGPGDEFLRLAAQIDALPERRLPRFVP
;
A
#
# COMPACT_ATOMS: atom_id res chain seq x y z
N MET A 1 13.78 -13.44 -9.24
CA MET A 1 13.49 -12.14 -9.90
C MET A 1 14.19 -11.04 -9.11
N LYS A 2 14.80 -10.03 -9.73
CA LYS A 2 15.37 -8.91 -8.95
C LYS A 2 14.23 -8.04 -8.40
N PRO A 3 14.39 -7.38 -7.24
CA PRO A 3 13.34 -6.55 -6.64
C PRO A 3 12.78 -5.46 -7.57
N ILE A 4 13.66 -4.77 -8.31
CA ILE A 4 13.22 -3.74 -9.28
C ILE A 4 12.38 -4.35 -10.40
N ASP A 5 12.78 -5.50 -10.95
CA ASP A 5 12.02 -6.19 -11.99
C ASP A 5 10.64 -6.61 -11.47
N ALA A 6 10.57 -7.05 -10.20
CA ALA A 6 9.31 -7.42 -9.55
C ALA A 6 8.37 -6.23 -9.37
N ILE A 7 8.91 -5.06 -8.97
CA ILE A 7 8.15 -3.82 -8.90
C ILE A 7 7.62 -3.42 -10.27
N LEU A 8 8.44 -3.51 -11.33
CA LEU A 8 8.01 -3.13 -12.68
C LEU A 8 6.94 -4.08 -13.22
N ALA A 9 7.02 -5.37 -12.91
CA ALA A 9 5.95 -6.33 -13.22
C ALA A 9 4.67 -6.03 -12.42
N GLY A 10 4.80 -5.81 -11.11
CA GLY A 10 3.70 -5.45 -10.22
C GLY A 10 3.02 -4.13 -10.58
N ARG A 11 3.77 -3.15 -11.10
CA ARG A 11 3.23 -1.92 -11.68
C ARG A 11 2.25 -2.23 -12.81
N GLY A 12 2.52 -3.21 -13.66
CA GLY A 12 1.59 -3.61 -14.73
C GLY A 12 0.21 -4.04 -14.21
N ILE A 13 0.17 -4.60 -13.00
CA ILE A 13 -1.07 -4.99 -12.31
C ILE A 13 -1.74 -3.77 -11.69
N LEU A 14 -0.98 -2.95 -10.95
CA LEU A 14 -1.51 -1.80 -10.22
C LEU A 14 -1.91 -0.63 -11.14
N ASP A 15 -1.27 -0.47 -12.30
CA ASP A 15 -1.60 0.59 -13.26
C ASP A 15 -3.06 0.51 -13.74
N SER A 16 -3.67 -0.69 -13.72
CA SER A 16 -5.08 -0.89 -14.07
C SER A 16 -6.06 -0.10 -13.19
N ILE A 17 -5.67 0.26 -11.97
CA ILE A 17 -6.49 1.03 -11.03
C ILE A 17 -5.87 2.39 -10.70
N MET A 18 -4.54 2.48 -10.64
CA MET A 18 -3.84 3.69 -10.20
C MET A 18 -3.82 4.74 -11.31
N ALA A 19 -3.58 4.35 -12.56
CA ALA A 19 -3.49 5.30 -13.67
C ALA A 19 -4.85 5.94 -14.02
N PRO A 20 -5.98 5.20 -14.08
CA PRO A 20 -7.30 5.82 -14.25
C PRO A 20 -7.69 6.76 -13.12
N ALA A 21 -7.23 6.48 -11.90
CA ALA A 21 -7.38 7.37 -10.75
C ALA A 21 -6.45 8.61 -10.82
N GLY A 22 -5.63 8.75 -11.87
CA GLY A 22 -4.74 9.90 -12.07
C GLY A 22 -3.44 9.86 -11.26
N PHE A 23 -3.10 8.72 -10.66
CA PHE A 23 -1.80 8.54 -10.02
C PHE A 23 -0.72 8.27 -11.07
N ARG A 24 0.47 8.84 -10.83
CA ARG A 24 1.67 8.59 -11.63
C ARG A 24 2.63 7.72 -10.84
N PHE A 25 3.17 6.71 -11.50
CA PHE A 25 4.21 5.87 -10.93
C PHE A 25 5.55 6.63 -10.90
N GLU A 26 6.18 6.72 -9.73
CA GLU A 26 7.53 7.26 -9.59
C GLU A 26 8.58 6.18 -9.92
N PRO A 27 9.75 6.56 -10.46
CA PRO A 27 10.84 5.61 -10.68
C PRO A 27 11.17 4.84 -9.40
N PRO A 28 11.28 3.50 -9.47
CA PRO A 28 11.55 2.70 -8.29
C PRO A 28 13.00 2.89 -7.85
N ALA A 29 13.23 2.87 -6.55
CA ALA A 29 14.55 2.86 -5.95
C ALA A 29 14.83 1.47 -5.37
N GLY A 30 16.09 1.07 -5.30
CA GLY A 30 16.45 -0.21 -4.72
C GLY A 30 17.92 -0.27 -4.35
N GLY A 31 18.27 -1.31 -3.62
CA GLY A 31 19.63 -1.49 -3.11
C GLY A 31 19.82 -2.83 -2.41
N GLU A 32 20.93 -2.91 -1.70
CA GLU A 32 21.34 -4.07 -0.91
C GLU A 32 21.30 -3.71 0.59
N SER A 33 20.87 -4.66 1.42
CA SER A 33 21.00 -4.56 2.87
C SER A 33 21.21 -5.96 3.48
N SER A 34 21.34 -6.05 4.81
CA SER A 34 21.69 -7.30 5.50
C SER A 34 20.71 -8.46 5.28
N GLY A 35 19.44 -8.19 4.98
CA GLY A 35 18.45 -9.22 4.60
C GLY A 35 18.37 -9.49 3.10
N GLY A 36 19.34 -9.03 2.30
CA GLY A 36 19.38 -9.17 0.84
C GLY A 36 18.81 -7.98 0.04
N PRO A 37 18.67 -8.14 -1.29
CA PRO A 37 18.25 -7.09 -2.20
C PRO A 37 16.82 -6.62 -1.90
N TYR A 38 16.56 -5.32 -2.03
CA TYR A 38 15.23 -4.73 -1.85
C TYR A 38 14.96 -3.65 -2.89
N ALA A 39 13.68 -3.33 -3.07
CA ALA A 39 13.25 -2.16 -3.81
C ALA A 39 12.03 -1.51 -3.17
N GLU A 40 11.82 -0.25 -3.49
CA GLU A 40 10.66 0.55 -3.09
C GLU A 40 10.14 1.33 -4.30
N ALA A 41 8.84 1.56 -4.34
CA ALA A 41 8.21 2.41 -5.33
C ALA A 41 7.04 3.18 -4.72
N ALA A 42 6.55 4.14 -5.48
CA ALA A 42 5.37 4.89 -5.10
C ALA A 42 4.53 5.31 -6.30
N TYR A 43 3.23 5.47 -6.04
CA TYR A 43 2.31 6.20 -6.88
C TYR A 43 1.98 7.54 -6.23
N VAL A 44 1.93 8.62 -7.03
CA VAL A 44 1.66 9.99 -6.55
C VAL A 44 0.55 10.68 -7.34
N ARG A 45 -0.30 11.42 -6.63
CA ARG A 45 -1.34 12.31 -7.20
C ARG A 45 -1.58 13.50 -6.28
N GLY A 46 -1.09 14.67 -6.64
CA GLY A 46 -1.19 15.85 -5.78
C GLY A 46 -0.49 15.60 -4.44
N ASP A 47 -1.22 15.75 -3.35
CA ASP A 47 -0.79 15.47 -1.97
C ASP A 47 -0.95 13.99 -1.55
N ARG A 48 -1.39 13.12 -2.46
CA ARG A 48 -1.59 11.69 -2.20
C ARG A 48 -0.40 10.86 -2.64
N ARG A 49 -0.03 9.89 -1.80
CA ARG A 49 1.05 8.93 -2.09
C ARG A 49 0.67 7.53 -1.61
N LEU A 50 0.87 6.54 -2.47
CA LEU A 50 0.85 5.12 -2.09
C LEU A 50 2.27 4.59 -2.27
N LYS A 51 2.98 4.35 -1.16
CA LYS A 51 4.35 3.80 -1.15
C LYS A 51 4.28 2.30 -0.86
N PHE A 52 5.12 1.51 -1.51
CA PHE A 52 5.28 0.11 -1.16
C PHE A 52 6.70 -0.39 -1.36
N SER A 53 7.04 -1.45 -0.62
CA SER A 53 8.35 -2.11 -0.69
C SER A 53 8.24 -3.52 -1.27
N TYR A 54 9.33 -4.02 -1.84
CA TYR A 54 9.43 -5.39 -2.30
C TYR A 54 10.74 -6.01 -1.83
N ARG A 55 10.63 -7.15 -1.15
CA ARG A 55 11.75 -7.98 -0.72
C ARG A 55 11.30 -9.43 -0.66
N PHE A 56 11.66 -10.21 -1.68
CA PHE A 56 11.17 -11.58 -1.95
C PHE A 56 9.67 -11.68 -2.26
N ALA A 57 8.84 -10.86 -1.61
CA ALA A 57 7.42 -10.63 -1.87
C ALA A 57 7.09 -9.14 -1.65
N LEU A 58 5.86 -8.74 -2.00
CA LEU A 58 5.34 -7.42 -1.65
C LEU A 58 5.35 -7.25 -0.12
N GLY A 59 5.94 -6.15 0.34
CA GLY A 59 6.09 -5.81 1.74
C GLY A 59 5.13 -4.70 2.15
N ASP A 60 5.58 -3.83 3.07
CA ASP A 60 4.77 -2.74 3.59
C ASP A 60 4.17 -1.87 2.48
N VAL A 61 2.91 -1.50 2.67
CA VAL A 61 2.15 -0.58 1.82
C VAL A 61 1.63 0.54 2.70
N GLU A 62 2.05 1.78 2.41
CA GLU A 62 1.70 2.99 3.15
C GLU A 62 0.91 3.94 2.25
N TYR A 63 -0.19 4.46 2.79
CA TYR A 63 -1.04 5.49 2.20
C TYR A 63 -0.73 6.83 2.87
N ARG A 64 -0.73 7.91 2.11
CA ARG A 64 -0.59 9.28 2.63
C ARG A 64 -1.50 10.26 1.88
N ILE A 65 -2.11 11.17 2.63
CA ILE A 65 -2.74 12.41 2.13
C ILE A 65 -2.25 13.56 3.01
N GLY A 66 -1.45 14.47 2.46
CA GLY A 66 -0.78 15.50 3.26
C GLY A 66 0.15 14.86 4.31
N ASP A 67 -0.05 15.18 5.58
CA ASP A 67 0.72 14.63 6.70
C ASP A 67 0.12 13.35 7.31
N ALA A 68 -1.13 13.01 6.95
CA ALA A 68 -1.81 11.84 7.48
C ALA A 68 -1.34 10.57 6.77
N ALA A 69 -1.03 9.51 7.53
CA ALA A 69 -0.57 8.24 6.99
C ALA A 69 -1.26 7.03 7.64
N LEU A 70 -1.43 5.97 6.86
CA LEU A 70 -1.94 4.67 7.31
C LEU A 70 -1.21 3.55 6.56
N ASP A 71 -0.84 2.47 7.24
CA ASP A 71 -0.51 1.24 6.54
C ASP A 71 -1.77 0.54 6.00
N HIS A 72 -1.59 -0.32 5.01
CA HIS A 72 -2.70 -1.01 4.37
C HIS A 72 -3.57 -1.81 5.34
N ILE A 73 -2.97 -2.55 6.27
CA ILE A 73 -3.71 -3.41 7.20
C ILE A 73 -4.52 -2.56 8.18
N ALA A 74 -3.93 -1.50 8.71
CA ALA A 74 -4.62 -0.54 9.56
C ALA A 74 -5.77 0.14 8.81
N TYR A 75 -5.54 0.56 7.57
CA TYR A 75 -6.58 1.19 6.76
C TYR A 75 -7.75 0.22 6.50
N MET A 76 -7.48 -1.03 6.11
CA MET A 76 -8.51 -2.05 5.92
C MET A 76 -9.28 -2.36 7.22
N ARG A 77 -8.62 -2.34 8.38
CA ARG A 77 -9.31 -2.51 9.68
C ARG A 77 -10.26 -1.35 9.98
N LEU A 78 -9.81 -0.11 9.75
CA LEU A 78 -10.59 1.10 10.00
C LEU A 78 -11.79 1.23 9.05
N LEU A 79 -11.66 0.74 7.82
CA LEU A 79 -12.77 0.60 6.87
C LEU A 79 -13.74 -0.54 7.21
N GLY A 80 -13.42 -1.38 8.20
CA GLY A 80 -14.17 -2.61 8.50
C GLY A 80 -14.03 -3.70 7.43
N ALA A 81 -13.09 -3.54 6.50
CA ALA A 81 -12.85 -4.42 5.35
C ALA A 81 -11.87 -5.57 5.64
N TYR A 82 -11.13 -5.52 6.76
CA TYR A 82 -10.09 -6.51 7.08
C TYR A 82 -10.51 -8.00 6.93
N PRO A 83 -11.73 -8.44 7.31
CA PRO A 83 -12.15 -9.83 7.10
C PRO A 83 -12.20 -10.27 5.63
N LYS A 84 -12.21 -9.32 4.69
CA LYS A 84 -12.23 -9.54 3.24
C LYS A 84 -10.94 -9.06 2.55
N CYS A 85 -9.96 -8.59 3.31
CA CYS A 85 -8.69 -8.09 2.80
C CYS A 85 -7.86 -9.22 2.22
N ALA A 86 -7.69 -9.23 0.90
CA ALA A 86 -6.88 -10.21 0.19
C ALA A 86 -5.39 -10.07 0.54
N PHE A 87 -4.93 -8.84 0.79
CA PHE A 87 -3.54 -8.55 1.13
C PHE A 87 -3.09 -9.21 2.44
N ALA A 88 -4.02 -9.50 3.35
CA ALA A 88 -3.71 -10.18 4.61
C ALA A 88 -3.41 -11.69 4.45
N SER A 89 -3.66 -12.28 3.28
CA SER A 89 -3.64 -13.73 3.08
C SER A 89 -2.99 -14.23 1.78
N PHE A 90 -2.33 -13.36 1.01
CA PHE A 90 -1.69 -13.77 -0.24
C PHE A 90 -0.51 -14.73 -0.03
N SER A 91 -0.24 -15.58 -1.03
CA SER A 91 0.92 -16.48 -1.01
C SER A 91 2.21 -15.70 -1.24
N ARG A 92 3.16 -15.77 -0.29
CA ARG A 92 4.49 -15.16 -0.45
C ARG A 92 5.40 -15.95 -1.40
N GLU A 93 5.01 -17.18 -1.78
CA GLU A 93 5.72 -18.00 -2.76
C GLU A 93 5.44 -17.56 -4.21
N GLU A 94 4.35 -16.81 -4.41
CA GLU A 94 3.96 -16.25 -5.70
C GLU A 94 4.21 -14.73 -5.71
N PRO A 95 5.31 -14.27 -6.31
CA PRO A 95 5.74 -12.86 -6.25
C PRO A 95 4.66 -11.83 -6.60
N MET A 96 3.78 -12.17 -7.54
CA MET A 96 2.75 -11.26 -8.07
C MET A 96 1.44 -11.32 -7.29
N ALA A 97 1.18 -12.38 -6.51
CA ALA A 97 -0.07 -12.54 -5.77
C ALA A 97 -0.31 -11.39 -4.78
N GLY A 98 0.76 -10.85 -4.18
CA GLY A 98 0.66 -9.66 -3.33
C GLY A 98 0.17 -8.41 -4.08
N PHE A 99 0.63 -8.20 -5.32
CA PHE A 99 0.20 -7.06 -6.13
C PHE A 99 -1.25 -7.21 -6.61
N GLU A 100 -1.67 -8.43 -6.95
CA GLU A 100 -3.06 -8.74 -7.29
C GLU A 100 -3.98 -8.52 -6.09
N ALA A 101 -3.59 -9.02 -4.92
CA ALA A 101 -4.31 -8.80 -3.68
C ALA A 101 -4.42 -7.31 -3.32
N LEU A 102 -3.32 -6.54 -3.44
CA LEU A 102 -3.33 -5.10 -3.22
C LEU A 102 -4.26 -4.39 -4.21
N ARG A 103 -4.22 -4.75 -5.51
CA ARG A 103 -5.13 -4.21 -6.52
C ARG A 103 -6.58 -4.44 -6.14
N ASP A 104 -6.91 -5.66 -5.74
CA ASP A 104 -8.28 -6.06 -5.44
C ASP A 104 -8.81 -5.33 -4.20
N ASP A 105 -7.99 -5.21 -3.15
CA ASP A 105 -8.35 -4.44 -1.95
C ASP A 105 -8.50 -2.94 -2.24
N LEU A 106 -7.60 -2.36 -3.05
CA LEU A 106 -7.70 -0.97 -3.49
C LEU A 106 -8.99 -0.72 -4.27
N ALA A 107 -9.32 -1.59 -5.23
CA ALA A 107 -10.52 -1.48 -6.05
C ALA A 107 -11.82 -1.63 -5.23
N ALA A 108 -11.82 -2.53 -4.25
CA ALA A 108 -13.00 -2.83 -3.45
C ALA A 108 -13.24 -1.83 -2.32
N PHE A 109 -12.18 -1.32 -1.67
CA PHE A 109 -12.31 -0.63 -0.39
C PHE A 109 -11.70 0.77 -0.35
N ALA A 110 -10.71 1.09 -1.20
CA ALA A 110 -9.97 2.36 -1.11
C ALA A 110 -10.56 3.48 -1.99
N GLY A 111 -11.87 3.48 -2.22
CA GLY A 111 -12.54 4.40 -3.15
C GLY A 111 -12.32 5.88 -2.83
N ASP A 112 -12.38 6.27 -1.55
CA ASP A 112 -12.14 7.65 -1.12
C ASP A 112 -10.68 8.09 -1.36
N PHE A 113 -9.72 7.21 -1.06
CA PHE A 113 -8.30 7.47 -1.34
C PHE A 113 -8.01 7.53 -2.84
N LEU A 114 -8.65 6.69 -3.66
CA LEU A 114 -8.41 6.64 -5.10
C LEU A 114 -9.11 7.75 -5.85
N ASN A 115 -10.38 8.04 -5.58
CA ASN A 115 -11.19 8.93 -6.42
C ASN A 115 -11.99 9.98 -5.63
N GLY A 116 -12.16 9.78 -4.32
CA GLY A 116 -12.89 10.70 -3.45
C GLY A 116 -12.08 11.90 -2.96
N PRO A 117 -12.70 12.79 -2.16
CA PRO A 117 -12.06 13.97 -1.59
C PRO A 117 -10.99 13.64 -0.54
N GLY A 118 -10.95 12.42 -0.01
CA GLY A 118 -9.99 12.01 1.02
C GLY A 118 -10.51 12.22 2.44
N ASP A 119 -11.73 12.71 2.61
CA ASP A 119 -12.31 13.05 3.91
C ASP A 119 -12.47 11.82 4.81
N GLU A 120 -12.83 10.66 4.24
CA GLU A 120 -12.92 9.41 4.99
C GLU A 120 -11.54 8.95 5.41
N PHE A 121 -10.56 8.96 4.49
CA PHE A 121 -9.18 8.62 4.80
C PHE A 121 -8.64 9.48 5.94
N LEU A 122 -8.78 10.80 5.86
CA LEU A 122 -8.29 11.74 6.87
C LEU A 122 -8.98 11.54 8.22
N ARG A 123 -10.30 11.31 8.23
CA ARG A 123 -11.05 10.99 9.45
C ARG A 123 -10.60 9.68 10.08
N LEU A 124 -10.24 8.68 9.29
CA LEU A 124 -9.75 7.39 9.78
C LEU A 124 -8.32 7.51 10.30
N ALA A 125 -7.44 8.24 9.61
CA ALA A 125 -6.07 8.49 10.06
C ALA A 125 -6.04 9.21 11.43
N ALA A 126 -6.88 10.23 11.60
CA ALA A 126 -7.02 10.93 12.88
C ALA A 126 -7.45 10.04 14.06
N GLN A 127 -8.12 8.90 13.80
CA GLN A 127 -8.46 7.95 14.87
C GLN A 127 -7.23 7.21 15.38
N ILE A 128 -6.23 6.92 14.53
CA ILE A 128 -4.99 6.29 14.96
C ILE A 128 -4.15 7.26 15.79
N ASP A 129 -4.04 8.51 15.35
CA ASP A 129 -3.29 9.54 16.08
C ASP A 129 -3.88 9.81 17.47
N ALA A 130 -5.19 9.61 17.63
CA ALA A 130 -5.89 9.70 18.91
C ALA A 130 -5.76 8.45 19.79
N LEU A 131 -5.22 7.33 19.30
CA LEU A 131 -5.01 6.13 20.12
C LEU A 131 -3.79 6.34 21.03
N PRO A 132 -3.91 6.08 22.34
CA PRO A 132 -2.73 6.04 23.20
C PRO A 132 -1.75 4.98 22.68
N GLU A 133 -0.45 5.26 22.69
CA GLU A 133 0.63 4.44 22.08
C GLU A 133 0.52 2.92 22.31
N ARG A 134 -0.08 2.50 23.44
CA ARG A 134 -0.31 1.08 23.78
C ARG A 134 -1.40 0.38 22.95
N ARG A 135 -2.18 1.10 22.13
CA ARG A 135 -3.29 0.57 21.31
C ARG A 135 -3.07 0.69 19.80
N LEU A 136 -1.94 1.25 19.37
CA LEU A 136 -1.58 1.22 17.95
C LEU A 136 -1.53 -0.25 17.50
N PRO A 137 -2.12 -0.62 16.35
CA PRO A 137 -1.83 -1.92 15.75
C PRO A 137 -0.31 -1.96 15.58
N ARG A 138 0.35 -2.90 16.27
CA ARG A 138 1.81 -3.01 16.19
C ARG A 138 2.16 -3.20 14.72
N PHE A 139 2.90 -2.24 14.16
CA PHE A 139 3.68 -2.42 12.96
C PHE A 139 4.64 -3.59 13.26
N VAL A 140 4.39 -4.74 12.64
CA VAL A 140 5.33 -5.86 12.67
C VAL A 140 6.06 -5.82 11.33
N PRO A 141 7.34 -5.40 11.30
CA PRO A 141 8.16 -5.47 10.09
C PRO A 141 8.44 -6.92 9.66
#